data_AF-A0A1S2L577-F1
#
_entry.id   AF-A0A1S2L577-F1
#
_cell.length_a   1.000
_cell.length_b   1.000
_cell.length_c   1.000
_cell.angle_alpha   90.00
_cell.angle_beta   90.00
_cell.angle_gamma   90.00
#
_symmetry.space_group_name_H-M   'P 1'
#
loop_
_entity.id
_entity.type
_entity.pdbx_description
1 polymer ?
#
loop_
_entity_poly.entity_id
_entity_poly.type
_entity_poly.pdbx_seq_one_letter_code
_entity_poly.pdbx_strand_id
1 'polypeptide(L)'
;MGFLSQVKAKGKQYIYLSEYIGSSNFSGSTEINVYGFGPKEEALKRMKRWEENFAYEFPKELLNRGYGRHDLRHWIKTLETGRSKTGRSLKFS
;
A
#
# COMPACT_ATOMS: atom_id res chain seq x y z
N MET A 1 -3.83 -11.18 -1.23
CA MET A 1 -2.63 -10.46 -1.70
C MET A 1 -2.97 -8.99 -1.77
N GLY A 2 -2.35 -8.14 -0.93
CA GLY A 2 -2.59 -6.70 -0.97
C GLY A 2 -1.68 -5.97 -1.93
N PHE A 3 -2.14 -4.82 -2.41
CA PHE A 3 -1.41 -3.93 -3.31
C PHE A 3 -1.63 -2.48 -2.88
N LEU A 4 -0.72 -1.59 -3.28
CA LEU A 4 -0.89 -0.16 -3.04
C LEU A 4 -1.86 0.43 -4.05
N SER A 5 -2.88 1.13 -3.57
CA SER A 5 -3.75 1.98 -4.37
C SER A 5 -3.42 3.45 -4.11
N GLN A 6 -3.70 4.31 -5.10
CA GLN A 6 -3.47 5.74 -5.00
C GLN A 6 -4.72 6.50 -5.39
N VAL A 7 -5.07 7.51 -4.61
CA VAL A 7 -6.18 8.42 -4.91
C VAL A 7 -5.64 9.83 -5.02
N LYS A 8 -6.01 10.55 -6.09
CA LYS A 8 -5.64 11.96 -6.25
C LYS A 8 -6.77 12.83 -5.70
N ALA A 9 -6.51 13.56 -4.63
CA ALA A 9 -7.46 14.49 -4.04
C ALA A 9 -6.81 15.87 -3.88
N LYS A 10 -7.46 16.91 -4.40
CA LYS A 10 -7.03 18.32 -4.26
C LYS A 10 -5.54 18.54 -4.61
N GLY A 11 -5.06 17.91 -5.69
CA GLY A 11 -3.68 18.03 -6.15
C GLY A 11 -2.66 17.16 -5.40
N LYS A 12 -3.05 16.46 -4.32
CA LYS A 12 -2.20 15.53 -3.57
C LYS A 12 -2.52 14.08 -3.92
N GLN A 13 -1.50 13.23 -3.90
CA GLN A 13 -1.66 11.78 -4.06
C GLN A 13 -1.68 11.13 -2.68
N TYR A 14 -2.71 10.34 -2.38
CA TYR A 14 -2.87 9.59 -1.14
C TYR A 14 -2.66 8.11 -1.41
N ILE A 15 -1.91 7.43 -0.54
CA ILE A 15 -1.53 6.03 -0.66
C ILE A 15 -2.32 5.20 0.33
N TYR A 16 -2.91 4.12 -0.15
CA TYR A 16 -3.63 3.14 0.65
C TYR A 16 -3.11 1.74 0.34
N LEU A 17 -3.22 0.84 1.32
CA LEU A 17 -3.10 -0.60 1.13
C LEU A 17 -4.49 -1.15 0.89
N SER A 18 -4.68 -1.81 -0.24
CA SER A 18 -5.94 -2.47 -0.58
C SER A 18 -5.73 -3.98 -0.64
N GLU A 19 -6.67 -4.74 -0.10
CA GLU A 19 -6.67 -6.20 -0.15
C GLU A 19 -7.89 -6.71 -0.93
N TYR A 20 -7.68 -7.74 -1.74
CA TYR A 20 -8.77 -8.53 -2.28
C TYR A 20 -9.35 -9.42 -1.19
N ILE A 21 -10.56 -9.10 -0.75
CA ILE A 21 -11.44 -10.05 -0.08
C ILE A 21 -12.23 -10.74 -1.20
N GLY A 22 -12.17 -12.07 -1.26
CA GLY A 22 -12.57 -12.87 -2.43
C GLY A 22 -13.95 -12.58 -3.02
N SER A 23 -14.18 -13.12 -4.22
CA SER A 23 -15.45 -13.01 -4.94
C SER A 23 -16.59 -13.64 -4.13
N SER A 24 -17.58 -12.85 -3.75
CA SER A 24 -18.91 -13.42 -3.49
C SER A 24 -19.48 -13.88 -4.83
N ASN A 25 -20.24 -14.98 -4.85
CA ASN A 25 -20.73 -15.68 -6.06
C ASN A 25 -21.66 -14.84 -6.98
N PHE A 26 -21.81 -13.53 -6.77
CA PHE A 26 -22.76 -12.70 -7.50
C PHE A 26 -22.30 -11.29 -7.90
N SER A 27 -21.11 -10.84 -7.52
CA SER A 27 -20.56 -9.56 -8.01
C SER A 27 -19.08 -9.44 -7.70
N GLY A 28 -18.40 -8.66 -8.54
CA GLY A 28 -16.94 -8.51 -8.68
C GLY A 28 -16.11 -8.57 -7.40
N SER A 29 -14.84 -8.94 -7.60
CA SER A 29 -13.78 -8.95 -6.59
C SER A 29 -13.87 -7.67 -5.74
N THR A 30 -14.23 -7.81 -4.47
CA THR A 30 -14.36 -6.64 -3.59
C THR A 30 -12.98 -6.29 -3.06
N GLU A 31 -12.48 -5.14 -3.47
CA GLU A 31 -11.23 -4.57 -2.95
C GLU A 31 -11.59 -3.69 -1.75
N ILE A 32 -10.99 -3.97 -0.59
CA ILE A 32 -11.13 -3.10 0.58
C ILE A 32 -9.83 -2.39 0.89
N ASN A 33 -9.93 -1.14 1.32
CA ASN A 33 -8.82 -0.40 1.88
C ASN A 33 -8.59 -0.85 3.32
N VAL A 34 -7.44 -1.47 3.56
CA VAL A 34 -7.10 -2.04 4.88
C VAL A 34 -6.17 -1.14 5.68
N TYR A 35 -5.47 -0.22 5.02
CA TYR A 35 -4.58 0.73 5.68
C TYR A 35 -4.43 2.01 4.85
N GLY A 36 -4.42 3.17 5.50
CA GLY A 36 -4.15 4.46 4.86
C GLY A 36 -2.77 4.98 5.27
N PHE A 37 -1.83 5.06 4.33
CA PHE A 37 -0.50 5.63 4.61
C PHE A 37 -0.51 7.17 4.56
N GLY A 38 -1.51 7.77 3.90
CA GLY A 38 -1.64 9.22 3.75
C GLY A 38 -0.96 9.74 2.49
N PRO A 39 -0.57 11.02 2.44
CA PRO A 39 0.06 11.63 1.27
C PRO A 39 1.32 10.89 0.82
N LYS A 40 1.53 10.75 -0.49
CA LYS A 40 2.64 9.98 -1.09
C LYS A 40 4.01 10.32 -0.49
N GLU A 41 4.30 11.60 -0.34
CA GLU A 41 5.59 12.06 0.18
C GLU A 41 5.79 11.66 1.65
N GLU A 42 4.75 11.80 2.47
CA GLU A 42 4.78 11.41 3.88
C GLU A 42 4.82 9.89 4.04
N ALA A 43 4.03 9.18 3.23
CA ALA A 43 4.01 7.73 3.18
C ALA A 43 5.40 7.17 2.84
N LEU A 44 6.07 7.71 1.82
CA LEU A 44 7.41 7.27 1.45
C LEU A 44 8.43 7.52 2.56
N LYS A 45 8.45 8.72 3.16
CA LYS A 45 9.35 9.04 4.29
C LYS A 45 9.12 8.09 5.46
N ARG A 46 7.86 7.84 5.81
CA ARG A 46 7.48 6.94 6.90
C ARG A 46 7.87 5.49 6.61
N MET A 47 7.64 5.01 5.39
CA MET A 47 8.04 3.66 4.98
C MET A 47 9.55 3.45 5.01
N LYS A 48 10.35 4.43 4.57
CA LYS A 48 11.83 4.36 4.67
C LYS A 48 12.28 4.27 6.13
N ARG A 49 11.69 5.09 7.01
CA ARG A 49 11.95 5.04 8.46
C ARG A 49 11.58 3.67 9.06
N TRP A 50 10.47 3.08 8.63
CA TRP A 50 10.11 1.71 9.02
C TRP A 50 11.10 0.67 8.48
N GLU A 51 11.73 0.87 7.32
CA GLU A 51 12.72 -0.07 6.80
C GLU A 51 13.99 -0.08 7.68
N GLU A 52 14.37 1.08 8.21
CA GLU A 52 15.47 1.27 9.14
C GLU A 52 15.15 0.67 10.53
N ASN A 53 13.97 0.95 11.08
CA ASN A 53 13.56 0.51 12.42
C ASN A 53 12.34 -0.43 12.41
N PHE A 54 12.39 -1.47 11.58
CA PHE A 54 11.23 -2.33 11.31
C PHE A 54 10.59 -2.95 12.56
N ALA A 55 11.41 -3.49 13.47
CA ALA A 55 10.91 -4.18 14.66
C ALA A 55 10.13 -3.27 15.64
N TYR A 56 10.38 -1.96 15.59
CA TYR A 56 9.82 -1.00 16.56
C TYR A 56 8.77 -0.08 15.93
N GLU A 57 8.96 0.32 14.67
CA GLU A 57 8.14 1.36 14.05
C GLU A 57 7.12 0.83 13.06
N PHE A 58 7.29 -0.41 12.58
CA PHE A 58 6.36 -0.97 11.60
C PHE A 58 4.99 -1.26 12.25
N PRO A 59 3.86 -0.92 11.60
CA PRO A 59 2.54 -1.08 12.19
C PRO A 59 2.21 -2.53 12.53
N LYS A 60 1.86 -2.78 13.80
CA LYS A 60 1.46 -4.13 14.26
C LYS A 60 0.23 -4.66 13.53
N GLU A 61 -0.66 -3.78 13.08
CA GLU A 61 -1.82 -4.17 12.26
C GLU A 61 -1.41 -4.78 10.92
N LEU A 62 -0.34 -4.27 10.30
CA LEU A 62 0.20 -4.82 9.06
C LEU A 62 0.91 -6.15 9.32
N LEU A 63 1.66 -6.27 10.43
CA LEU A 63 2.26 -7.54 10.85
C LEU A 63 1.21 -8.63 11.08
N ASN A 64 0.13 -8.29 11.79
CA ASN A 64 -0.97 -9.21 12.09
C ASN A 64 -1.70 -9.67 10.82
N ARG A 65 -1.69 -8.85 9.75
CA ARG A 65 -2.22 -9.21 8.42
C ARG A 65 -1.24 -10.04 7.58
N GLY A 66 -0.02 -10.29 8.08
CA GLY A 66 1.01 -11.06 7.39
C GLY A 66 1.93 -10.23 6.50
N TYR A 67 1.87 -8.90 6.55
CA TYR A 67 2.81 -8.04 5.83
C TYR A 67 4.13 -7.94 6.58
N GLY A 68 5.22 -8.17 5.85
CA GLY A 68 6.56 -8.16 6.41
C GLY A 68 7.46 -7.09 5.80
N ARG A 69 8.75 -7.17 6.17
CA ARG A 69 9.80 -6.28 5.65
C ARG A 69 9.93 -6.36 4.13
N HIS A 70 9.68 -7.53 3.55
CA HIS A 70 9.71 -7.73 2.10
C HIS A 70 8.61 -6.91 1.39
N ASP A 71 7.38 -6.91 1.93
CA ASP A 71 6.27 -6.12 1.40
C ASP A 71 6.55 -4.63 1.54
N LEU A 72 7.09 -4.21 2.68
CA LEU A 72 7.50 -2.82 2.91
C LEU A 72 8.51 -2.34 1.86
N ARG A 73 9.58 -3.10 1.61
CA ARG A 73 10.58 -2.76 0.59
C ARG A 73 9.94 -2.67 -0.80
N HIS A 74 8.99 -3.54 -1.08
CA HIS A 74 8.25 -3.53 -2.33
C HIS A 74 7.37 -2.27 -2.47
N TRP A 75 6.72 -1.83 -1.39
CA TRP A 75 5.94 -0.60 -1.34
C TRP A 75 6.80 0.64 -1.56
N ILE A 76 7.96 0.74 -0.89
CA ILE A 76 8.93 1.82 -1.08
C ILE A 76 9.33 1.92 -2.55
N LYS A 77 9.77 0.80 -3.14
CA LYS A 77 10.14 0.75 -4.56
C LYS A 77 9.00 1.15 -5.48
N THR A 78 7.77 0.76 -5.17
CA THR A 78 6.58 1.13 -5.95
C THR A 78 6.32 2.64 -5.89
N LEU A 79 6.48 3.26 -4.72
CA LEU A 79 6.31 4.70 -4.55
C LEU A 79 7.42 5.52 -5.22
N GLU A 80 8.66 5.05 -5.19
CA GLU A 80 9.81 5.70 -5.83
C GLU A 80 9.75 5.64 -7.36
N THR A 81 9.42 4.47 -7.91
CA THR A 81 9.36 4.25 -9.36
C THR A 81 8.04 4.69 -9.98
N GLY A 82 6.99 4.86 -9.16
CA GLY A 82 5.61 5.06 -9.62
C GLY A 82 5.04 3.86 -10.40
N ARG A 83 5.71 2.70 -10.36
CA ARG A 83 5.34 1.48 -11.08
C ARG A 83 5.23 0.31 -10.11
N SER A 84 4.11 -0.39 -10.15
CA SER A 84 3.94 -1.63 -9.38
C SER A 84 4.65 -2.82 -10.06
N LYS A 85 4.93 -3.90 -9.33
CA LYS A 85 5.63 -5.13 -9.81
C LYS A 85 5.10 -5.68 -11.14
N THR A 86 3.81 -5.49 -11.40
CA THR A 86 3.11 -6.01 -12.58
C THR A 86 3.11 -5.05 -13.76
N GLY A 87 3.87 -3.94 -13.70
CA GLY A 87 3.88 -2.92 -14.76
C GLY A 87 2.57 -2.15 -14.88
N ARG A 88 1.57 -2.45 -14.04
CA ARG A 88 0.33 -1.67 -13.97
C ARG A 88 0.65 -0.33 -13.35
N SER A 89 0.42 0.73 -14.14
CA SER A 89 0.21 2.08 -13.63
C SER A 89 -0.81 1.97 -12.50
N LEU A 90 -0.49 2.57 -11.35
CA LEU A 90 -1.41 2.66 -10.23
C LEU A 90 -2.70 3.28 -10.78
N LYS A 91 -3.75 2.45 -10.90
CA LYS A 91 -4.98 2.87 -11.57
C LYS A 91 -5.54 4.05 -10.81
N PHE A 92 -5.69 5.16 -11.53
CA PHE A 92 -6.42 6.32 -11.08
C PHE A 92 -7.89 5.93 -11.07
N SER A 93 -8.49 5.86 -9.88
CA SER A 93 -9.94 5.89 -9.73
C SER A 93 -10.39 7.31 -9.40
#